data_AF-A0A958RK03-F1
#
_entry.id   AF-A0A958RK03-F1
#
_cell.length_a   1.000
_cell.length_b   1.000
_cell.length_c   1.000
_cell.angle_alpha   90.00
_cell.angle_beta   90.00
_cell.angle_gamma   90.00
#
_symmetry.space_group_name_H-M   'P 1'
#
loop_
_entity.id
_entity.type
_entity.pdbx_description
1 polymer ?
#
loop_
_entity_poly.entity_id
_entity_poly.type
_entity_poly.pdbx_seq_one_letter_code
_entity_poly.pdbx_strand_id
1 'polypeptide(L)'
;MKKRLAPLEYPVVIKQHLDFVVLSVPDLGITVVENTPRDGKLTPKYILKIATALAKVWLKTQTSLTHHRSAGKTPPKASKQKMAVDGKFNQSMTSSEIAKRLGVTRMTVHRLAKSGILKSTQTKGGHRRFSELNLKEYENRLSSNTAQVSPP
;
A
#
# COMPACT_ATOMS: atom_id res chain seq x y z
N MET A 1 -2.39 -26.48 3.25
CA MET A 1 -2.54 -25.88 4.59
C MET A 1 -3.42 -24.63 4.50
N LYS A 2 -4.46 -24.50 5.33
CA LYS A 2 -5.26 -23.25 5.38
C LYS A 2 -4.35 -22.10 5.86
N LYS A 3 -4.28 -21.01 5.09
CA LYS A 3 -3.47 -19.83 5.45
C LYS A 3 -3.94 -19.32 6.81
N ARG A 4 -3.02 -19.18 7.77
CA ARG A 4 -3.31 -18.64 9.09
C ARG A 4 -3.48 -17.13 8.95
N LEU A 5 -4.65 -16.60 9.32
CA LEU A 5 -4.85 -15.16 9.37
C LEU A 5 -4.02 -14.55 10.50
N ALA A 6 -3.27 -13.49 10.19
CA ALA A 6 -2.48 -12.74 11.15
C ALA A 6 -3.25 -11.49 11.63
N PRO A 7 -2.99 -10.98 12.85
CA PRO A 7 -3.66 -9.77 13.35
C PRO A 7 -3.56 -8.57 12.42
N LEU A 8 -2.40 -8.40 11.79
CA LEU A 8 -2.11 -7.29 10.89
C LEU A 8 -2.78 -7.41 9.51
N GLU A 9 -3.37 -8.57 9.18
CA GLU A 9 -4.17 -8.69 7.97
C GLU A 9 -5.52 -7.98 8.10
N TYR A 10 -5.96 -7.72 9.34
CA TYR A 10 -7.18 -6.97 9.59
C TYR A 10 -6.92 -5.47 9.58
N PRO A 11 -7.78 -4.70 8.91
CA PRO A 11 -7.66 -3.26 8.89
C PRO A 11 -7.97 -2.65 10.26
N VAL A 12 -7.06 -1.81 10.73
CA VAL A 12 -7.33 -0.90 11.84
C VAL A 12 -7.81 0.42 11.27
N VAL A 13 -9.00 0.85 11.68
CA VAL A 13 -9.63 2.10 11.27
C VAL A 13 -9.55 3.08 12.43
N ILE A 14 -8.94 4.23 12.18
CA ILE A 14 -8.85 5.34 13.12
C ILE A 14 -9.76 6.45 12.61
N LYS A 15 -10.73 6.87 13.41
CA LYS A 15 -11.67 7.94 13.06
C LYS A 15 -11.84 8.89 14.23
N GLN A 16 -11.92 10.18 13.95
CA GLN A 16 -12.41 11.15 14.93
C GLN A 16 -13.94 11.22 14.84
N HIS A 17 -14.61 11.18 15.99
CA HIS A 17 -16.03 11.38 16.12
C HIS A 17 -16.30 12.26 17.34
N LEU A 18 -16.75 13.49 17.09
CA LEU A 18 -16.89 14.53 18.12
C LEU A 18 -15.56 14.70 18.90
N ASP A 19 -15.62 14.54 20.22
CA ASP A 19 -14.50 14.64 21.15
C ASP A 19 -13.76 13.33 21.38
N PHE A 20 -13.92 12.36 20.48
CA PHE A 20 -13.29 11.05 20.60
C PHE A 20 -12.55 10.65 19.34
N VAL A 21 -11.43 9.95 19.54
CA VAL A 21 -10.76 9.15 18.53
C VAL A 21 -11.13 7.69 18.77
N VAL A 22 -11.75 7.09 17.77
CA VAL A 22 -12.19 5.71 17.76
C VAL A 22 -11.21 4.89 16.92
N LEU A 23 -10.57 3.91 17.55
CA LEU A 23 -9.74 2.90 16.90
C LEU A 23 -10.53 1.60 16.86
N SER A 24 -10.73 1.03 15.67
CA SER A 24 -11.57 -0.16 15.50
C SER A 24 -11.00 -1.16 14.51
N VAL A 25 -11.36 -2.42 14.71
CA VAL A 25 -11.22 -3.50 13.72
C VAL A 25 -12.63 -3.98 13.41
N PRO A 26 -13.28 -3.43 12.37
CA PRO A 26 -14.69 -3.65 12.09
C PRO A 26 -15.04 -5.14 11.92
N ASP A 27 -14.17 -5.88 11.23
CA ASP A 27 -14.38 -7.30 10.90
C ASP A 27 -14.47 -8.20 12.15
N LEU A 28 -13.88 -7.75 13.27
CA LEU A 28 -13.87 -8.48 14.53
C LEU A 28 -14.73 -7.80 15.61
N GLY A 29 -15.42 -6.71 15.28
CA GLY A 29 -16.22 -5.94 16.24
C GLY A 29 -15.40 -5.31 17.38
N ILE A 30 -14.09 -5.14 17.21
CA ILE A 30 -13.22 -4.59 18.25
C ILE A 30 -13.23 -3.07 18.14
N THR A 31 -13.50 -2.39 19.25
CA THR A 31 -13.48 -0.93 19.33
C THR A 31 -12.75 -0.48 20.60
N VAL A 32 -11.91 0.55 20.46
CA VAL A 32 -11.25 1.27 21.54
C VAL A 32 -11.48 2.76 21.29
N VAL A 33 -11.84 3.48 22.35
CA VAL A 33 -12.20 4.90 22.28
C VAL A 33 -11.23 5.67 23.17
N GLU A 34 -10.71 6.77 22.66
CA GLU A 34 -9.87 7.71 23.39
C GLU A 34 -10.39 9.13 23.21
N ASN A 35 -10.24 9.99 24.22
CA ASN A 35 -10.64 11.41 24.09
C ASN A 35 -9.72 12.16 23.14
N THR A 36 -10.24 13.09 22.35
CA THR A 36 -9.46 14.03 21.53
C THR A 36 -8.63 14.98 22.40
N PRO A 37 -7.53 15.53 21.87
CA PRO A 37 -6.76 16.53 22.60
C PRO A 37 -7.57 17.83 22.67
N ARG A 38 -7.74 18.38 23.88
CA ARG A 38 -8.53 19.60 24.14
C ARG A 38 -8.07 20.80 23.30
N ASP A 39 -6.78 20.90 23.02
CA ASP A 39 -6.19 22.02 22.30
C ASP A 39 -6.17 21.81 20.77
N GLY A 40 -6.71 20.69 20.27
CA GLY A 40 -6.61 20.29 18.86
C GLY A 40 -5.20 19.94 18.37
N LYS A 41 -4.17 20.13 19.21
CA LYS A 41 -2.76 19.89 18.88
C LYS A 41 -2.36 18.45 19.19
N LEU A 42 -1.60 17.84 18.27
CA LEU A 42 -0.96 16.54 18.47
C LEU A 42 0.28 16.70 19.37
N THR A 43 0.09 16.56 20.69
CA THR A 43 1.21 16.56 21.64
C THR A 43 1.89 15.20 21.67
N PRO A 44 3.21 15.11 21.99
CA PRO A 44 3.90 13.83 22.11
C PRO A 44 3.22 12.85 23.09
N LYS A 45 2.72 13.36 24.22
CA LYS A 45 1.96 12.59 25.20
C LYS A 45 0.68 12.00 24.60
N TYR A 46 0.00 12.77 23.76
CA TYR A 46 -1.20 12.32 23.07
C TYR A 46 -0.88 11.25 22.01
N ILE A 47 0.20 11.42 21.25
CA ILE A 47 0.67 10.41 20.31
C ILE A 47 0.96 9.09 21.03
N LEU A 48 1.64 9.12 22.17
CA LEU A 48 1.89 7.94 22.99
C LEU A 48 0.59 7.28 23.47
N LYS A 49 -0.41 8.09 23.82
CA LYS A 49 -1.75 7.61 24.20
C LYS A 49 -2.44 6.87 23.05
N ILE A 50 -2.41 7.44 21.84
CA ILE A 50 -2.93 6.78 20.64
C ILE A 50 -2.16 5.51 20.31
N ALA A 51 -0.83 5.52 20.42
CA ALA A 51 0.00 4.32 20.22
C ALA A 51 -0.37 3.20 21.22
N THR A 52 -0.62 3.58 22.48
CA THR A 52 -1.07 2.63 23.52
C THR A 52 -2.45 2.06 23.19
N ALA A 53 -3.37 2.89 22.70
CA ALA A 53 -4.69 2.44 22.25
C ALA A 53 -4.58 1.48 21.05
N LEU A 54 -3.70 1.78 20.10
CA LEU A 54 -3.43 0.91 18.95
C LEU A 54 -2.86 -0.44 19.39
N ALA A 55 -1.91 -0.45 20.33
CA ALA A 55 -1.37 -1.68 20.90
C ALA A 55 -2.46 -2.52 21.60
N LYS A 56 -3.38 -1.88 22.33
CA LYS A 56 -4.55 -2.55 22.92
C LYS A 56 -5.46 -3.17 21.86
N VAL A 57 -5.72 -2.46 20.77
CA VAL A 57 -6.52 -2.99 19.64
C VAL A 57 -5.85 -4.23 19.06
N TRP A 58 -4.54 -4.18 18.80
CA TRP A 58 -3.79 -5.33 18.31
C TRP A 58 -3.90 -6.51 19.27
N LEU A 59 -3.65 -6.30 20.56
CA LEU A 59 -3.71 -7.37 21.54
C LEU A 59 -5.10 -8.03 21.56
N LYS A 60 -6.16 -7.24 21.52
CA LYS A 60 -7.55 -7.75 21.41
C LYS A 60 -7.78 -8.54 20.13
N THR A 61 -7.25 -8.10 18.99
CA THR A 61 -7.32 -8.83 17.71
C THR A 61 -6.64 -10.19 17.85
N GLN A 62 -5.44 -10.23 18.42
CA GLN A 62 -4.72 -11.48 18.65
C GLN A 62 -5.53 -12.43 19.55
N THR A 63 -6.05 -11.94 20.68
CA THR A 63 -6.87 -12.74 21.60
C THR A 63 -8.14 -13.27 20.94
N SER A 64 -8.81 -12.44 20.13
CA SER A 64 -10.00 -12.85 19.38
C SER A 64 -9.68 -13.98 18.38
N LEU A 65 -8.58 -13.84 17.63
CA LEU A 65 -8.12 -14.88 16.71
C LEU A 65 -7.73 -16.17 17.44
N THR A 66 -7.10 -16.10 18.61
CA THR A 66 -6.80 -17.28 19.42
C THR A 66 -8.08 -17.95 19.93
N HIS A 67 -9.08 -17.17 20.36
CA HIS A 67 -10.36 -17.69 20.83
C HIS A 67 -11.14 -18.41 19.72
N HIS A 68 -11.15 -17.85 18.50
CA HIS A 68 -11.74 -18.54 17.34
C HIS A 68 -11.05 -19.88 17.08
N ARG A 69 -9.72 -19.91 17.16
CA ARG A 69 -8.93 -21.14 16.96
C ARG A 69 -9.21 -22.18 18.03
N SER A 70 -9.20 -21.82 19.32
CA SER A 70 -9.48 -22.76 20.41
C SER A 70 -10.91 -23.29 20.36
N ALA A 71 -11.86 -22.47 19.93
CA ALA A 71 -13.26 -22.88 19.73
C ALA A 71 -13.50 -23.68 18.44
N GLY A 72 -12.47 -23.96 17.63
CA GLY A 72 -12.60 -24.64 16.34
C GLY A 72 -13.36 -23.84 15.27
N LYS A 73 -13.61 -22.55 15.51
CA LYS A 73 -14.36 -21.67 14.60
C LYS A 73 -13.40 -20.97 13.63
N THR A 74 -13.83 -20.80 12.39
CA THR A 74 -13.11 -19.93 11.45
C THR A 74 -13.32 -18.47 11.81
N PRO A 75 -12.26 -17.67 11.99
CA PRO A 75 -12.42 -16.23 12.16
C PRO A 75 -13.02 -15.58 10.89
N PRO A 76 -13.69 -14.42 11.03
CA PRO A 76 -14.17 -13.63 9.90
C PRO A 76 -13.05 -13.35 8.89
N LYS A 77 -13.38 -13.21 7.60
CA LYS A 77 -12.37 -12.84 6.60
C LYS A 77 -12.03 -11.36 6.77
N ALA A 78 -10.74 -11.02 6.77
CA ALA A 78 -10.30 -9.63 6.78
C ALA A 78 -10.79 -8.88 5.54
N SER A 79 -11.33 -7.68 5.76
CA SER A 79 -11.80 -6.82 4.69
C SER A 79 -10.63 -6.35 3.82
N LYS A 80 -10.82 -6.46 2.50
CA LYS A 80 -9.85 -5.92 1.53
C LYS A 80 -9.94 -4.41 1.57
N GLN A 81 -8.93 -3.75 2.14
CA GLN A 81 -8.79 -2.31 2.00
C GLN A 81 -8.46 -2.02 0.53
N LYS A 82 -9.27 -1.18 -0.12
CA LYS A 82 -8.80 -0.48 -1.32
C LYS A 82 -7.65 0.37 -0.82
N MET A 83 -6.42 0.01 -1.17
CA MET A 83 -5.25 0.83 -0.85
C MET A 83 -5.47 2.20 -1.50
N ALA A 84 -5.95 3.17 -0.72
CA ALA A 84 -5.79 4.59 -0.99
C ALA A 84 -4.36 4.97 -0.59
N VAL A 85 -3.38 4.19 -1.06
CA VAL A 85 -2.05 4.75 -1.27
C VAL A 85 -2.28 5.68 -2.45
N ASP A 86 -2.04 6.98 -2.26
CA ASP A 86 -2.03 7.97 -3.34
C ASP A 86 -1.59 7.30 -4.64
N GLY A 87 -2.38 7.45 -5.70
CA GLY A 87 -2.38 6.62 -6.91
C GLY A 87 -1.07 6.53 -7.72
N LYS A 88 0.10 6.77 -7.13
CA LYS A 88 1.44 6.73 -7.72
C LYS A 88 2.10 5.35 -7.67
N PHE A 89 1.86 4.51 -6.66
CA PHE A 89 2.58 3.22 -6.57
C PHE A 89 2.15 2.19 -7.63
N ASN A 90 0.95 2.33 -8.20
CA ASN A 90 0.46 1.51 -9.31
C ASN A 90 -0.17 2.39 -10.40
N GLN A 91 0.37 3.59 -10.65
CA GLN A 91 -0.04 4.37 -11.80
C GLN A 91 0.44 3.65 -13.06
N SER A 92 -0.46 2.86 -13.62
CA SER A 92 -0.26 2.06 -14.82
C SER A 92 -0.37 2.98 -16.04
N MET A 93 0.76 3.54 -16.46
CA MET A 93 0.87 4.39 -17.63
C MET A 93 0.69 3.60 -18.93
N THR A 94 0.08 4.24 -19.92
CA THR A 94 -0.04 3.77 -21.30
C THR A 94 1.28 3.92 -22.05
N SER A 95 1.46 3.19 -23.15
CA SER A 95 2.58 3.39 -24.07
C SER A 95 2.72 4.84 -24.55
N SER A 96 1.61 5.58 -24.69
CA SER A 96 1.64 6.97 -25.17
C SER A 96 2.12 7.96 -24.11
N GLU A 97 1.76 7.75 -22.85
CA GLU A 97 2.22 8.58 -21.74
C GLU A 97 3.72 8.38 -21.52
N ILE A 98 4.19 7.13 -21.60
CA ILE A 98 5.63 6.82 -21.53
C ILE A 98 6.39 7.44 -22.69
N ALA A 99 5.84 7.39 -23.91
CA ALA A 99 6.50 7.99 -25.07
C ALA A 99 6.74 9.49 -24.87
N LYS A 100 5.72 10.21 -24.36
CA LYS A 100 5.83 11.63 -24.02
C LYS A 100 6.88 11.88 -22.93
N ARG A 101 6.88 11.05 -21.87
CA ARG A 101 7.79 11.20 -20.73
C ARG A 101 9.25 10.94 -21.09
N LEU A 102 9.51 9.96 -21.94
CA LEU A 102 10.85 9.61 -22.41
C LEU A 102 11.29 10.43 -23.63
N GLY A 103 10.42 11.27 -24.21
CA GLY A 103 10.70 12.01 -25.44
C GLY A 103 10.90 11.12 -26.67
N VAL A 104 10.32 9.91 -26.69
CA VAL A 104 10.45 8.94 -27.80
C VAL A 104 9.12 8.65 -28.46
N THR A 105 9.15 8.01 -29.63
CA THR A 105 7.92 7.56 -30.31
C THR A 105 7.32 6.34 -29.60
N ARG A 106 6.00 6.14 -29.75
CA ARG A 106 5.29 4.96 -29.20
C ARG A 106 5.89 3.65 -29.72
N MET A 107 6.36 3.64 -30.97
CA MET A 107 6.98 2.47 -31.59
C MET A 107 8.29 2.09 -30.89
N THR A 108 9.10 3.08 -30.50
CA THR A 108 10.31 2.85 -29.68
C THR A 108 9.96 2.26 -28.32
N VAL A 109 8.92 2.75 -27.64
CA VAL A 109 8.42 2.18 -26.37
C VAL A 109 8.00 0.71 -26.55
N HIS A 110 7.28 0.39 -27.62
CA HIS A 110 6.88 -0.98 -27.93
C HIS A 110 8.08 -1.90 -28.18
N ARG A 111 9.11 -1.40 -28.90
CA ARG A 111 10.34 -2.14 -29.15
C ARG A 111 11.10 -2.43 -27.85
N LEU A 112 11.27 -1.42 -27.00
CA LEU A 112 11.92 -1.55 -25.68
C LEU A 112 11.16 -2.50 -24.74
N ALA A 113 9.83 -2.50 -24.82
CA ALA A 113 9.00 -3.43 -24.07
C ALA A 113 9.09 -4.87 -24.61
N LYS A 114 9.18 -5.05 -25.92
CA LYS A 114 9.34 -6.35 -26.57
C LYS A 114 10.72 -6.96 -26.30
N SER A 115 11.76 -6.13 -26.25
CA SER A 115 13.13 -6.57 -25.90
C SER A 115 13.35 -6.80 -24.40
N GLY A 116 12.35 -6.54 -23.55
CA GLY A 116 12.44 -6.71 -22.10
C GLY A 116 13.28 -5.64 -21.39
N ILE A 117 13.81 -4.66 -22.12
CA ILE A 117 14.58 -3.53 -21.56
C ILE A 117 13.67 -2.66 -20.69
N LEU A 118 12.44 -2.41 -21.15
CA LEU A 118 11.41 -1.71 -20.39
C LEU A 118 10.33 -2.71 -19.94
N LYS A 119 10.30 -3.02 -18.63
CA LYS A 119 9.32 -3.97 -18.08
C LYS A 119 7.89 -3.46 -18.24
N SER A 120 7.02 -4.30 -18.80
CA SER A 120 5.60 -4.00 -19.01
C SER A 120 4.70 -5.15 -18.54
N THR A 121 3.48 -4.81 -18.14
CA THR A 121 2.42 -5.77 -17.79
C THR A 121 1.32 -5.71 -18.85
N GLN A 122 0.84 -6.86 -19.30
CA GLN A 122 -0.27 -6.93 -20.25
C GLN A 122 -1.62 -7.00 -19.52
N THR A 123 -2.58 -6.22 -20.00
CA THR A 123 -3.99 -6.35 -19.61
C THR A 123 -4.63 -7.54 -20.30
N LYS A 124 -5.81 -7.98 -19.83
CA LYS A 124 -6.59 -9.05 -20.49
C LYS A 124 -6.89 -8.77 -21.97
N GLY A 125 -6.94 -7.50 -22.37
CA GLY A 125 -7.14 -7.07 -23.76
C GLY A 125 -5.84 -6.89 -24.56
N GLY A 126 -4.69 -7.36 -24.07
CA GLY A 126 -3.41 -7.30 -24.79
C GLY A 126 -2.69 -5.95 -24.77
N HIS A 127 -3.31 -4.89 -24.25
CA HIS A 127 -2.64 -3.60 -24.08
C HIS A 127 -1.55 -3.68 -23.02
N ARG A 128 -0.39 -3.08 -23.32
CA ARG A 128 0.74 -2.95 -22.40
C ARG A 128 0.54 -1.78 -21.45
N ARG A 129 0.89 -2.02 -20.20
CA ARG A 129 0.87 -1.06 -19.10
C ARG A 129 2.22 -1.04 -18.42
N PHE A 130 2.59 0.13 -17.93
CA PHE A 130 3.90 0.37 -17.37
C PHE A 130 3.75 1.03 -16.01
N SER A 131 4.36 0.45 -14.99
CA SER A 131 4.42 1.06 -13.66
C SER A 131 5.47 2.16 -13.63
N GLU A 132 5.25 3.18 -12.81
CA GLU A 132 6.25 4.22 -12.57
C GLU A 132 7.59 3.68 -12.01
N LEU A 133 7.56 2.62 -11.21
CA LEU A 133 8.77 1.97 -10.69
C LEU A 133 9.68 1.44 -11.80
N ASN A 134 9.13 0.67 -12.74
CA ASN A 134 9.87 0.15 -13.90
C ASN A 134 10.47 1.28 -14.77
N LEU A 135 9.78 2.42 -14.87
CA LEU A 135 10.29 3.56 -15.63
C LEU A 135 11.47 4.22 -14.93
N LYS A 136 11.38 4.45 -13.61
CA LYS A 136 12.50 4.97 -12.82
C LYS A 136 13.72 4.05 -12.87
N GLU A 137 13.52 2.73 -12.80
CA GLU A 137 14.61 1.75 -12.99
C GLU A 137 15.29 1.93 -14.35
N TYR A 138 14.52 2.15 -15.42
CA TYR A 138 15.05 2.35 -16.77
C TYR A 138 15.79 3.70 -16.91
N GLU A 139 15.24 4.79 -16.38
CA GLU A 139 15.90 6.10 -16.34
C GLU A 139 17.24 6.04 -15.58
N ASN A 140 17.26 5.39 -14.42
CA ASN A 140 18.49 5.20 -13.65
C ASN A 140 19.56 4.40 -14.42
N ARG A 141 19.15 3.38 -15.19
CA ARG A 141 20.06 2.60 -16.06
C ARG A 141 20.62 3.44 -17.20
N LEU A 142 19.83 4.35 -17.79
CA LEU A 142 20.31 5.27 -18.82
C LEU A 142 21.35 6.23 -18.26
N SER A 143 21.09 6.84 -17.10
CA SER A 143 22.02 7.78 -16.46
C SER A 143 23.34 7.11 -16.05
N SER A 144 23.27 5.89 -15.52
CA SER A 144 24.48 5.13 -15.13
C SER A 144 25.29 4.64 -16.34
N ASN A 145 24.65 4.39 -17.49
CA ASN A 145 25.34 4.00 -18.71
C ASN A 145 25.99 5.20 -19.44
N THR A 146 25.46 6.41 -19.24
CA THR A 146 26.03 7.65 -19.83
C THR A 146 27.31 8.08 -19.09
N ALA A 147 27.44 7.73 -17.80
CA ALA A 147 28.62 7.98 -17.00
C ALA A 147 29.85 7.09 -17.34
N GLN A 148 29.70 6.10 -18.23
CA GLN A 148 30.81 5.23 -18.66
C GLN A 148 31.37 5.55 -20.06
N VAL A 149 30.87 6.60 -20.73
CA VAL A 149 31.39 7.03 -22.04
C VAL A 149 32.05 8.40 -21.88
N SER A 150 33.23 8.45 -21.26
CA SER A 150 34.13 9.60 -21.40
C SER A 150 34.81 9.54 -22.78
N PRO A 151 34.95 10.67 -23.49
CA PRO A 151 35.68 10.69 -24.75
C PRO A 151 37.20 10.49 -24.53
N PRO A 152 37.93 9.97 -25.54
CA PRO A 152 39.37 9.75 -25.47
C PRO A 152 40.18 11.05 -25.34
#